data_AF-A0A7Y5RMS9-F1
#
_entry.id   AF-A0A7Y5RMS9-F1
#
_cell.length_a   1.000
_cell.length_b   1.000
_cell.length_c   1.000
_cell.angle_alpha   90.00
_cell.angle_beta   90.00
_cell.angle_gamma   90.00
#
_symmetry.space_group_name_H-M   'P 1'
#
loop_
_entity.id
_entity.type
_entity.pdbx_description
1 polymer ?
#
loop_
_entity_poly.entity_id
_entity_poly.type
_entity_poly.pdbx_seq_one_letter_code
_entity_poly.pdbx_strand_id
1 'polypeptide(L)'
;MGVRGNVGSIDKRRRQVADQTQAKTDDIEEKVISIVCEQLGVSREKVQGGTSFVNDLGADSLDTVELVMEFEDAFDLSIPDEDAEKITTVGDAVKYVREKKKGS
;
A
#
# COMPACT_ATOMS: atom_id res chain seq x y z
N MET A 1 -24.46 38.49 -46.44
CA MET A 1 -24.70 38.29 -44.98
C MET A 1 -25.28 36.90 -44.80
N GLY A 2 -24.81 35.99 -43.95
CA GLY A 2 -23.71 36.04 -43.01
C GLY A 2 -23.15 34.64 -42.81
N VAL A 3 -21.85 34.58 -42.60
CA VAL A 3 -21.13 33.38 -42.15
C VAL A 3 -21.53 33.13 -40.69
N ARG A 4 -21.91 31.90 -40.35
CA ARG A 4 -21.99 31.46 -38.95
C ARG A 4 -21.08 30.26 -38.79
N GLY A 5 -19.91 30.55 -38.24
CA GLY A 5 -18.90 29.58 -37.88
C GLY A 5 -19.42 28.64 -36.80
N ASN A 6 -19.14 27.35 -36.98
CA ASN A 6 -19.31 26.36 -35.95
C ASN A 6 -18.00 26.27 -35.16
N VAL A 7 -17.90 27.02 -34.07
CA VAL A 7 -16.85 26.91 -33.06
C VAL A 7 -17.50 26.56 -31.73
N GLY A 8 -17.09 25.45 -31.11
CA GLY A 8 -17.61 25.04 -29.82
C GLY A 8 -17.13 23.67 -29.35
N SER A 9 -15.85 23.63 -28.94
CA SER A 9 -15.33 22.78 -27.84
C SER A 9 -15.35 21.26 -28.06
N ILE A 10 -14.27 20.59 -28.48
CA ILE A 10 -12.95 20.47 -27.82
C ILE A 10 -13.11 20.36 -26.29
N ASP A 11 -12.58 19.28 -25.71
CA ASP A 11 -12.48 18.98 -24.26
C ASP A 11 -13.58 18.17 -23.56
N LYS A 12 -13.78 16.91 -23.99
CA LYS A 12 -14.23 15.83 -23.07
C LYS A 12 -13.09 14.91 -22.57
N ARG A 13 -11.83 15.28 -22.81
CA ARG A 13 -10.64 14.47 -22.50
C ARG A 13 -9.78 14.98 -21.32
N ARG A 14 -10.38 15.70 -20.35
CA ARG A 14 -9.60 16.34 -19.27
C ARG A 14 -10.06 16.06 -17.84
N ARG A 15 -10.80 14.98 -17.61
CA ARG A 15 -11.29 14.63 -16.25
C ARG A 15 -10.72 13.35 -15.64
N GLN A 16 -9.73 12.70 -16.25
CA GLN A 16 -9.27 11.37 -15.80
C GLN A 16 -7.85 11.31 -15.22
N VAL A 17 -7.18 12.46 -15.04
CA VAL A 17 -5.77 12.49 -14.60
C VAL A 17 -5.56 12.88 -13.14
N ALA A 18 -6.61 13.27 -12.40
CA ALA A 18 -6.46 13.77 -11.02
C ALA A 18 -6.87 12.77 -9.93
N ASP A 19 -7.47 11.63 -10.30
CA ASP A 19 -8.11 10.70 -9.34
C ASP A 19 -7.23 9.48 -8.98
N GLN A 20 -6.26 9.14 -9.84
CA GLN A 20 -5.48 7.90 -9.71
C GLN A 20 -4.42 7.90 -8.60
N THR A 21 -4.17 9.03 -7.95
CA THR A 21 -3.11 9.17 -6.94
C THR A 21 -3.63 9.00 -5.52
N GLN A 22 -4.95 9.10 -5.31
CA GLN A 22 -5.55 9.08 -3.98
C GLN A 22 -6.07 7.68 -3.63
N ALA A 23 -6.71 6.98 -4.58
CA ALA A 23 -7.14 5.58 -4.42
C ALA A 23 -5.99 4.60 -4.13
N LYS A 24 -4.82 4.80 -4.77
CA LYS A 24 -3.64 3.90 -4.60
C LYS A 24 -3.06 3.85 -3.19
N THR A 25 -3.39 4.81 -2.32
CA THR A 25 -2.80 4.90 -0.99
C THR A 25 -3.53 4.02 0.01
N ASP A 26 -4.86 4.00 -0.07
CA ASP A 26 -5.71 3.18 0.78
C ASP A 26 -5.53 1.69 0.43
N ASP A 27 -5.28 1.38 -0.84
CA ASP A 27 -4.97 0.03 -1.31
C ASP A 27 -3.74 -0.60 -0.62
N ILE A 28 -2.70 0.18 -0.29
CA ILE A 28 -1.48 -0.36 0.32
C ILE A 28 -1.75 -0.76 1.76
N GLU A 29 -2.40 0.12 2.53
CA GLU A 29 -2.71 -0.14 3.94
C GLU A 29 -3.66 -1.34 4.07
N GLU A 30 -4.75 -1.37 3.28
CA GLU A 30 -5.67 -2.50 3.28
C GLU A 30 -4.98 -3.81 2.89
N LYS A 31 -4.09 -3.79 1.90
CA LYS A 31 -3.37 -4.99 1.45
C LYS A 31 -2.36 -5.48 2.49
N VAL A 32 -1.61 -4.59 3.13
CA VAL A 32 -0.74 -4.96 4.26
C VAL A 32 -1.55 -5.58 5.39
N ILE A 33 -2.68 -4.96 5.77
CA ILE A 33 -3.55 -5.49 6.82
C ILE A 33 -4.09 -6.89 6.43
N SER A 34 -4.51 -7.09 5.18
CA SER A 34 -4.99 -8.40 4.70
C SER A 34 -3.93 -9.49 4.84
N ILE A 35 -2.70 -9.23 4.38
CA ILE A 35 -1.58 -10.18 4.46
C ILE A 35 -1.30 -10.54 5.91
N VAL A 36 -1.27 -9.54 6.81
CA VAL A 36 -1.02 -9.77 8.24
C VAL A 36 -2.13 -10.61 8.88
N CYS A 37 -3.38 -10.33 8.54
CA CYS A 37 -4.53 -11.10 9.01
C CYS A 37 -4.50 -12.55 8.52
N GLU A 38 -4.16 -12.77 7.26
CA GLU A 38 -4.07 -14.09 6.63
C GLU A 38 -2.92 -14.90 7.20
N GLN A 39 -1.73 -14.30 7.32
CA GLN A 39 -0.53 -14.99 7.80
C GLN A 39 -0.59 -15.33 9.29
N LEU A 40 -1.00 -14.37 10.11
CA LEU A 40 -1.02 -14.54 11.57
C LEU A 40 -2.37 -15.06 12.09
N GLY A 41 -3.37 -15.22 11.22
CA GLY A 41 -4.72 -15.67 11.62
C GLY A 41 -5.43 -14.69 12.57
N VAL A 42 -5.10 -13.40 12.51
CA VAL A 42 -5.65 -12.35 13.40
C VAL A 42 -6.75 -11.55 12.72
N SER A 43 -7.71 -11.06 13.51
CA SER A 43 -8.78 -10.20 12.99
C SER A 43 -8.25 -8.81 12.65
N ARG A 44 -8.73 -8.22 11.54
CA ARG A 44 -8.38 -6.86 11.10
C ARG A 44 -8.54 -5.78 12.17
N GLU A 45 -9.48 -5.97 13.10
CA GLU A 45 -9.74 -5.04 14.21
C GLU A 45 -8.56 -4.93 15.19
N LYS A 46 -7.71 -5.97 15.25
CA LYS A 46 -6.47 -5.99 16.04
C LYS A 46 -5.28 -5.40 15.29
N VAL A 47 -5.38 -5.23 13.98
CA VAL A 47 -4.31 -4.76 13.10
C VAL A 47 -4.54 -3.28 12.84
N GLN A 48 -3.78 -2.45 13.54
CA GLN A 48 -3.78 -0.99 13.40
C GLN A 48 -2.36 -0.54 13.07
N GLY A 49 -2.19 0.68 12.55
CA GLY A 49 -0.86 1.19 12.22
C GLY A 49 0.16 1.16 13.36
N GLY A 50 -0.28 1.25 14.63
CA GLY A 50 0.60 1.14 15.80
C GLY A 50 0.87 -0.28 16.30
N THR A 51 0.20 -1.29 15.74
CA THR A 51 0.29 -2.68 16.19
C THR A 51 1.66 -3.25 15.85
N SER A 52 2.35 -3.79 16.86
CA SER A 52 3.62 -4.51 16.70
C SER A 52 3.39 -5.95 16.26
N PHE A 53 4.14 -6.41 15.25
CA PHE A 53 4.05 -7.79 14.78
C PHE A 53 4.42 -8.78 15.89
N VAL A 54 5.52 -8.54 16.59
CA VAL A 54 6.00 -9.43 17.64
C VAL A 54 5.27 -9.19 18.96
N ASN A 55 5.18 -7.94 19.43
CA ASN A 55 4.69 -7.67 20.78
C ASN A 55 3.16 -7.75 20.92
N ASP A 56 2.41 -7.36 19.89
CA ASP A 56 0.95 -7.29 19.96
C ASP A 56 0.26 -8.46 19.25
N LEU A 57 0.81 -8.89 18.10
CA LEU A 57 0.26 -10.01 17.33
C LEU A 57 0.93 -11.36 17.68
N GLY A 58 2.05 -11.33 18.40
CA GLY A 58 2.74 -12.54 18.83
C GLY A 58 3.44 -13.28 17.69
N ALA A 59 3.76 -12.58 16.59
CA ALA A 59 4.51 -13.16 15.48
C ALA A 59 5.88 -13.64 15.97
N ASP A 60 6.23 -14.87 15.65
CA ASP A 60 7.56 -15.41 15.92
C ASP A 60 8.57 -15.01 14.84
N SER A 61 9.82 -15.45 14.99
CA SER A 61 10.87 -15.14 14.01
C SER A 61 10.59 -15.69 12.61
N LEU A 62 9.89 -16.84 12.51
CA LEU A 62 9.52 -17.42 11.21
C LEU A 62 8.38 -16.63 10.59
N ASP A 63 7.35 -16.29 11.38
CA ASP A 63 6.22 -15.48 10.95
C ASP A 63 6.69 -14.12 10.37
N THR A 64 7.67 -13.48 11.01
CA THR A 64 8.23 -12.22 10.51
C THR A 64 8.94 -12.37 9.15
N VAL A 65 9.65 -13.48 8.93
CA VAL A 65 10.33 -13.76 7.66
C VAL A 65 9.31 -14.04 6.57
N GLU A 66 8.28 -14.82 6.87
CA GLU A 66 7.21 -15.12 5.92
C GLU A 66 6.38 -13.88 5.56
N LEU A 67 6.05 -13.03 6.53
CA LEU A 67 5.39 -11.73 6.29
C LEU A 67 6.20 -10.84 5.33
N VAL A 68 7.51 -10.76 5.54
CA VAL A 68 8.39 -9.95 4.68
C VAL A 68 8.40 -10.48 3.26
N MET A 69 8.53 -11.80 3.07
CA MET A 69 8.47 -12.42 1.73
C MET A 69 7.11 -12.18 1.06
N GLU A 70 6.00 -12.30 1.79
CA GLU A 70 4.67 -11.99 1.26
C GLU A 70 4.53 -10.52 0.87
N PHE A 71 5.14 -9.58 1.61
CA PHE A 71 5.17 -8.17 1.21
C PHE A 71 6.01 -7.95 -0.05
N GLU A 72 7.17 -8.60 -0.17
CA GLU A 72 8.00 -8.55 -1.37
C GLU A 72 7.22 -9.00 -2.60
N ASP A 73 6.57 -10.17 -2.52
CA ASP A 73 5.78 -10.74 -3.62
C ASP A 73 4.52 -9.93 -3.91
N ALA A 74 3.76 -9.54 -2.88
CA ALA A 74 2.50 -8.83 -3.04
C ALA A 74 2.66 -7.43 -3.63
N PHE A 75 3.81 -6.79 -3.41
CA PHE A 75 4.10 -5.44 -3.88
C PHE A 75 5.21 -5.40 -4.92
N ASP A 76 5.78 -6.52 -5.37
CA ASP A 76 6.88 -6.58 -6.34
C ASP A 76 8.01 -5.64 -5.92
N LEU A 77 8.51 -5.85 -4.69
CA LEU A 77 9.58 -5.07 -4.07
C LEU A 77 10.61 -6.00 -3.43
N SER A 78 11.76 -5.45 -3.05
CA SER A 78 12.75 -6.18 -2.25
C SER A 78 13.06 -5.40 -0.97
N ILE A 79 12.91 -6.08 0.17
CA ILE A 79 13.17 -5.59 1.52
C ILE A 79 14.46 -6.27 1.99
N PRO A 80 15.60 -5.56 2.02
CA PRO A 80 16.82 -6.14 2.60
C PRO A 80 16.62 -6.41 4.09
N ASP A 81 17.30 -7.44 4.61
CA ASP A 81 17.22 -7.86 6.02
C ASP A 81 17.38 -6.68 6.99
N GLU A 82 18.33 -5.77 6.73
CA GLU A 82 18.58 -4.58 7.55
C GLU A 82 17.37 -3.62 7.65
N ASP A 83 16.51 -3.58 6.63
CA ASP A 83 15.29 -2.80 6.64
C ASP A 83 14.12 -3.60 7.23
N ALA A 84 14.06 -4.91 6.95
CA ALA A 84 13.09 -5.81 7.56
C ALA A 84 13.17 -5.79 9.10
N GLU A 85 14.38 -5.80 9.66
CA GLU A 85 14.62 -5.68 11.10
C GLU A 85 14.08 -4.37 11.71
N LYS A 86 13.94 -3.31 10.90
CA LYS A 86 13.39 -2.01 11.35
C LYS A 86 11.86 -1.97 11.23
N ILE A 87 11.26 -2.87 10.48
CA ILE A 87 9.80 -2.96 10.29
C ILE A 87 9.21 -3.74 11.46
N THR A 88 8.92 -3.03 12.55
CA THR A 88 8.43 -3.64 13.80
C THR A 88 6.92 -3.54 13.99
N THR A 89 6.29 -2.62 13.26
CA THR A 89 4.85 -2.35 13.32
C THR A 89 4.21 -2.37 11.93
N VAL A 90 2.88 -2.56 11.91
CA VAL A 90 2.08 -2.48 10.67
C VAL A 90 2.27 -1.14 9.97
N GLY A 91 2.31 -0.04 10.72
CA GLY A 91 2.52 1.30 10.17
C GLY A 91 3.89 1.46 9.53
N ASP A 92 4.93 0.85 10.10
CA ASP A 92 6.27 0.85 9.50
C ASP A 92 6.26 0.11 8.16
N ALA A 93 5.61 -1.05 8.08
CA ALA A 93 5.47 -1.82 6.84
C ALA A 93 4.73 -1.00 5.77
N VAL A 94 3.55 -0.44 6.11
CA VAL A 94 2.77 0.40 5.20
C VAL A 94 3.59 1.59 4.71
N LYS A 95 4.31 2.26 5.62
CA LYS A 95 5.16 3.39 5.29
C LYS A 95 6.29 2.97 4.35
N TYR A 96 6.97 1.87 4.63
CA TYR A 96 8.07 1.35 3.83
C TYR A 96 7.62 1.05 2.39
N VAL A 97 6.56 0.25 2.26
CA VAL A 97 5.96 -0.10 0.96
C VAL A 97 5.57 1.17 0.18
N ARG A 98 4.96 2.14 0.87
CA ARG A 98 4.55 3.40 0.27
C ARG A 98 5.73 4.24 -0.22
N GLU A 99 6.82 4.30 0.55
CA GLU A 99 8.04 5.02 0.16
C GLU A 99 8.69 4.37 -1.07
N LYS A 100 8.77 3.04 -1.12
CA LYS A 100 9.30 2.31 -2.28
C LYS A 100 8.44 2.51 -3.54
N LYS A 101 7.11 2.44 -3.42
CA LYS A 101 6.19 2.63 -4.55
C LYS A 101 6.09 4.07 -5.06
N LYS A 102 6.37 5.09 -4.23
CA LYS A 102 6.42 6.49 -4.66
C LYS A 102 7.68 6.84 -5.47
N GLY A 103 8.72 6.02 -5.37
CA GLY A 103 10.02 6.25 -6.02
C GLY A 103 10.22 5.56 -7.38
N SER A 104 9.23 4.82 -7.89
CA SER A 104 9.26 4.12 -9.20
C SER A 104 8.31 4.73 -10.22
#